data_AF-A0A960GKE1-F1
#
_entry.id   AF-A0A960GKE1-F1
#
_cell.length_a   1.000
_cell.length_b   1.000
_cell.length_c   1.000
_cell.angle_alpha   90.00
_cell.angle_beta   90.00
_cell.angle_gamma   90.00
#
_symmetry.space_group_name_H-M   'P 1'
#
loop_
_entity.id
_entity.type
_entity.pdbx_description
1 polymer ?
#
loop_
_entity_poly.entity_id
_entity_poly.type
_entity_poly.pdbx_seq_one_letter_code
_entity_poly.pdbx_strand_id
1 'polypeptide(L)' 'MTSVDTLRLRELADELGFWPATTGPEAIARHRRLNDALDAALDLEQTGKKFAHLQRRPQ' A
#
# COMPACT_ATOMS: atom_id res chain seq x y z
N MET A 1 -22.66 3.55 -17.51
CA MET A 1 -21.54 3.79 -16.57
C MET A 1 -21.59 5.25 -16.18
N THR A 2 -21.86 5.56 -14.92
CA THR A 2 -21.82 6.93 -14.39
C THR A 2 -20.37 7.40 -14.37
N SER A 3 -20.05 8.49 -15.08
CA SER A 3 -18.72 9.09 -15.01
C SER A 3 -18.55 9.70 -13.63
N VAL A 4 -17.52 9.27 -12.91
CA VAL A 4 -17.19 9.81 -11.59
C VAL A 4 -16.73 11.26 -11.75
N ASP A 5 -17.40 12.19 -11.08
CA ASP A 5 -17.00 13.60 -11.04
C ASP A 5 -15.80 13.78 -10.10
N THR A 6 -14.62 13.87 -10.70
CA THR A 6 -13.35 13.99 -9.98
C THR A 6 -13.15 15.34 -9.29
N LEU A 7 -13.86 16.40 -9.72
CA LEU A 7 -13.77 17.71 -9.06
C LEU A 7 -14.51 17.65 -7.73
N ARG A 8 -15.74 17.12 -7.75
CA ARG A 8 -16.56 16.98 -6.55
C ARG A 8 -15.91 16.09 -5.49
N LEU A 9 -15.18 15.06 -5.92
CA LEU A 9 -14.42 14.19 -5.00
C LEU A 9 -13.27 14.91 -4.31
N ARG A 10 -12.61 15.87 -4.96
CA ARG A 10 -11.53 16.65 -4.34
C ARG A 10 -12.06 17.63 -3.30
N GLU A 11 -13.16 18.30 -3.60
CA GLU A 11 -13.83 19.20 -2.64
C GLU A 11 -14.22 18.46 -1.36
N LEU A 12 -14.83 17.27 -1.50
CA LEU A 12 -15.19 16.43 -0.37
C LEU A 12 -13.96 15.89 0.38
N ALA A 13 -12.85 15.68 -0.32
CA ALA A 13 -11.61 15.23 0.31
C ALA A 13 -11.04 16.27 1.27
N ASP A 14 -11.05 17.53 0.83
CA ASP A 14 -10.59 18.67 1.61
C ASP A 14 -11.54 18.95 2.78
N GLU A 15 -12.85 18.83 2.58
CA GLU A 15 -13.87 19.03 3.63
C GLU A 15 -13.81 17.95 4.72
N LEU A 16 -13.66 16.68 4.33
CA LEU A 16 -13.71 15.55 5.24
C LEU A 16 -12.34 15.16 5.79
N GLY A 17 -11.26 15.81 5.34
CA GLY A 17 -9.88 15.44 5.67
C GLY A 17 -9.50 14.04 5.18
N PHE A 18 -10.22 13.51 4.18
CA PHE A 18 -10.06 12.16 3.67
C PHE A 18 -9.69 12.21 2.19
N TRP A 19 -8.46 11.82 1.85
CA TRP A 19 -8.06 11.75 0.45
C TRP A 19 -8.66 10.50 -0.22
N PRO A 20 -9.53 10.63 -1.24
CA PRO A 20 -10.10 9.49 -1.93
C PRO A 20 -8.97 8.65 -2.52
N ALA A 21 -9.12 7.32 -2.43
CA ALA A 21 -8.17 6.38 -3.01
C ALA A 21 -7.91 6.78 -4.47
N THR A 22 -6.63 7.07 -4.77
CA THR A 22 -6.22 7.67 -6.04
C THR A 22 -6.80 6.89 -7.22
N THR A 23 -7.65 7.54 -8.02
CA THR A 23 -8.35 6.92 -9.17
C THR A 23 -7.55 6.95 -10.47
N GLY A 24 -6.37 7.58 -10.44
CA GLY A 24 -5.49 7.67 -11.61
C GLY A 24 -4.89 6.31 -12.00
N PRO A 25 -4.80 5.99 -13.30
CA PRO A 25 -4.30 4.70 -13.77
C PRO A 25 -2.87 4.39 -13.28
N GLU A 26 -2.01 5.40 -13.18
CA GLU A 26 -0.64 5.25 -12.66
C GLU A 26 -0.62 4.92 -11.16
N ALA A 27 -1.48 5.57 -10.37
CA ALA A 27 -1.56 5.33 -8.94
C ALA A 27 -2.15 3.94 -8.63
N ILE A 28 -3.13 3.51 -9.43
CA ILE A 28 -3.66 2.13 -9.39
C ILE A 28 -2.55 1.13 -9.72
N ALA A 29 -1.77 1.36 -10.77
CA ALA A 29 -0.66 0.49 -11.14
C ALA A 29 0.42 0.42 -10.04
N ARG A 30 0.75 1.55 -9.41
CA ARG A 30 1.66 1.62 -8.26
C ARG A 30 1.12 0.80 -7.08
N HIS A 31 -0.17 0.96 -6.75
CA HIS A 31 -0.79 0.23 -5.65
C HIS A 31 -0.83 -1.29 -5.91
N ARG A 32 -1.09 -1.71 -7.16
CA ARG A 32 -1.04 -3.13 -7.55
C ARG A 32 0.36 -3.71 -7.35
N ARG A 33 1.40 -3.03 -7.84
CA ARG A 33 2.80 -3.46 -7.64
C ARG A 33 3.18 -3.60 -6.17
N LEU A 34 2.68 -2.69 -5.32
CA LEU A 34 2.94 -2.74 -3.88
C LEU A 34 2.22 -3.92 -3.21
N ASN A 35 0.98 -4.21 -3.62
CA ASN A 35 0.26 -5.38 -3.14
C ASN A 35 0.95 -6.68 -3.57
N ASP A 36 1.34 -6.80 -4.85
CA ASP A 36 2.05 -7.99 -5.35
C ASP A 36 3.37 -8.22 -4.59
N ALA A 37 4.09 -7.13 -4.27
CA ALA A 37 5.32 -7.21 -3.49
C ALA A 37 5.07 -7.63 -2.03
N LEU A 38 3.93 -7.23 -1.46
CA LEU A 38 3.52 -7.62 -0.11
C LEU A 38 3.08 -9.09 -0.06
N ASP A 39 2.33 -9.55 -1.06
CA ASP A 39 1.91 -10.94 -1.18
C ASP A 39 3.12 -11.88 -1.40
N ALA A 40 4.14 -11.40 -2.11
CA ALA A 40 5.42 -12.10 -2.27
C ALA A 40 6.37 -11.97 -1.07
N ALA A 41 6.06 -11.09 -0.11
CA ALA A 41 6.90 -10.92 1.07
C ALA A 41 6.80 -12.18 1.96
N LEU A 42 7.92 -12.53 2.57
CA LEU A 42 7.97 -13.61 3.55
C LEU A 42 7.09 -13.22 4.75
N ASP A 43 6.23 -14.13 5.19
CA ASP A 43 5.43 -13.95 6.41
C ASP A 43 6.35 -13.58 7.60
N LEU A 44 5.84 -12.89 8.61
CA LEU A 44 6.60 -12.43 9.77
C LEU A 44 7.38 -13.59 10.42
N GLU A 45 6.80 -14.79 10.45
CA GLU A 45 7.47 -16.00 10.95
C GLU A 45 8.65 -16.43 10.05
N GLN A 46 8.47 -16.38 8.73
CA GLN A 46 9.50 -16.71 7.74
C GLN A 46 10.63 -15.68 7.72
N THR A 47 10.28 -14.40 7.86
CA THR A 47 11.22 -13.29 8.04
C THR A 47 12.02 -13.48 9.32
N GLY A 48 11.38 -13.83 10.43
CA GLY A 48 12.03 -14.17 11.70
C GLY A 48 13.04 -15.32 11.57
N LYS A 49 12.66 -16.42 10.90
CA LYS A 49 13.56 -17.54 10.60
C LYS A 49 14.74 -17.12 9.72
N LYS A 50 14.49 -16.35 8.65
CA LYS A 50 15.53 -15.87 7.73
C LYS A 50 16.57 -15.03 8.43
N PHE A 51 16.17 -14.15 9.35
CA PHE A 51 17.06 -13.22 10.06
C PHE A 51 17.45 -13.66 11.47
N ALA A 52 17.07 -14.87 11.91
CA ALA A 52 17.40 -15.40 13.24
C ALA A 52 18.92 -15.42 13.52
N HIS A 53 19.73 -15.57 12.47
CA HIS A 53 21.19 -15.56 12.57
C HIS A 53 21.77 -14.16 12.87
N LEU A 54 21.05 -13.08 12.58
CA LEU A 54 21.45 -11.70 12.91
C LEU A 54 21.10 -11.32 14.35
N GLN A 55 20.12 -11.98 14.96
CA GLN A 55 19.73 -11.75 16.36
C GLN A 55 20.63 -12.47 17.36
N ARG A 56 21.45 -13.43 16.90
CA ARG A 56 22.50 -14.02 17.73
C ARG A 56 23.63 -13.00 17.87
N ARG A 57 23.58 -12.19 18.92
CA ARG A 57 24.74 -11.41 19.35
C ARG A 57 25.94 -12.37 19.50
N PRO A 58 27.11 -12.09 18.90
CA PRO A 58 28.32 -12.74 19.32
C PRO A 58 28.55 -12.37 20.80
N GLN A 59 28.73 -13.38 21.65
CA GLN A 59 29.19 -13.18 23.02
C GLN A 59 30.65 -12.75 23.04
#